data_AF-A0A3B8LLK9-F1
#
_entry.id   AF-A0A3B8LLK9-F1
#
_cell.length_a   1.000
_cell.length_b   1.000
_cell.length_c   1.000
_cell.angle_alpha   90.00
_cell.angle_beta   90.00
_cell.angle_gamma   90.00
#
_symmetry.space_group_name_H-M   'P 1'
#
loop_
_entity.id
_entity.type
_entity.pdbx_description
1 polymer ?
#
loop_
_entity_poly.entity_id
_entity_poly.type
_entity_poly.pdbx_seq_one_letter_code
_entity_poly.pdbx_strand_id
1 'polypeptide(L)'
;TKHFGKQLQHRVQQRIKQAHHGELLVGQADIFSTTSHPPFMIVAPTMRVPMILKDSVNPYLAARATLLLVKHGVFSAGPYQGVPIAEKVKCVAFPGFGTGVGQVSGTTCAHQVRAAIDEVLLGKNDFPVTWADAQSRHQRLYTDRVRNLQKP
;
A
#
# COMPACT_ATOMS: atom_id res chain seq x y z
N THR A 1 -6.07 -17.09 7.64
CA THR A 1 -6.22 -18.55 7.47
C THR A 1 -7.59 -18.97 6.99
N LYS A 2 -8.69 -18.34 7.43
CA LYS A 2 -10.07 -18.77 7.11
C LYS A 2 -10.38 -18.95 5.61
N HIS A 3 -9.93 -18.01 4.75
CA HIS A 3 -10.23 -18.05 3.30
C HIS A 3 -9.14 -18.72 2.46
N PHE A 4 -7.87 -18.34 2.64
CA PHE A 4 -6.73 -18.82 1.82
C PHE A 4 -5.84 -19.87 2.50
N GLY A 5 -6.24 -20.38 3.68
CA GLY A 5 -5.48 -21.39 4.42
C GLY A 5 -4.21 -20.86 5.13
N LYS A 6 -3.53 -21.77 5.83
CA LYS A 6 -2.25 -21.50 6.53
C LYS A 6 -1.05 -21.48 5.58
N GLN A 7 -1.14 -22.19 4.47
CA GLN A 7 -0.05 -22.29 3.49
C GLN A 7 0.31 -20.92 2.89
N LEU A 8 -0.69 -20.09 2.55
CA LEU A 8 -0.44 -18.74 2.06
C LEU A 8 0.27 -17.88 3.11
N GLN A 9 -0.16 -17.97 4.38
CA GLN A 9 0.48 -17.24 5.48
C GLN A 9 1.96 -17.63 5.63
N HIS A 10 2.27 -18.94 5.63
CA HIS A 10 3.66 -19.39 5.71
C HIS A 10 4.50 -18.88 4.53
N ARG A 11 3.97 -18.93 3.31
CA ARG A 11 4.66 -18.41 2.12
C ARG A 11 4.92 -16.90 2.21
N VAL A 12 3.96 -16.11 2.70
CA VAL A 12 4.14 -14.67 2.94
C VAL A 12 5.28 -14.46 3.94
N GLN A 13 5.24 -15.14 5.09
CA GLN A 13 6.27 -15.02 6.12
C GLN A 13 7.66 -15.44 5.62
N GLN A 14 7.76 -16.54 4.85
CA GLN A 14 9.04 -16.98 4.28
C GLN A 14 9.59 -15.98 3.27
N ARG A 15 8.74 -15.45 2.38
CA ARG A 15 9.18 -14.43 1.42
C ARG A 15 9.61 -13.14 2.10
N ILE A 16 8.93 -12.70 3.16
CA ILE A 16 9.36 -11.54 3.95
C ILE A 16 10.75 -11.80 4.58
N LYS A 17 10.98 -12.98 5.16
CA LYS A 17 12.29 -13.34 5.73
C LYS A 17 13.41 -13.34 4.70
N GLN A 18 13.16 -13.91 3.52
CA GLN A 18 14.20 -14.17 2.53
C GLN A 18 14.42 -12.99 1.55
N ALA A 19 13.34 -12.42 1.02
CA ALA A 19 13.39 -11.42 -0.03
C ALA A 19 13.29 -9.98 0.50
N HIS A 20 12.79 -9.79 1.73
CA HIS A 20 12.67 -8.48 2.38
C HIS A 20 13.50 -8.41 3.66
N HIS A 21 14.53 -9.26 3.79
CA HIS A 21 15.46 -9.26 4.91
C HIS A 21 14.81 -9.26 6.31
N GLY A 22 13.64 -9.89 6.43
CA GLY A 22 12.89 -9.99 7.69
C GLY A 22 11.77 -8.98 7.87
N GLU A 23 11.65 -7.95 7.02
CA GLU A 23 10.66 -6.89 7.21
C GLU A 23 10.17 -6.28 5.88
N LEU A 24 8.86 -6.34 5.64
CA LEU A 24 8.21 -5.58 4.56
C LEU A 24 7.74 -4.24 5.14
N LEU A 25 8.30 -3.13 4.65
CA LEU A 25 8.06 -1.81 5.24
C LEU A 25 6.75 -1.18 4.75
N VAL A 26 6.22 -0.24 5.53
CA VAL A 26 5.11 0.62 5.07
C VAL A 26 5.56 1.41 3.85
N GLY A 27 4.77 1.37 2.78
CA GLY A 27 5.15 1.93 1.47
C GLY A 27 5.83 0.93 0.52
N GLN A 28 5.95 -0.34 0.93
CA GLN A 28 6.30 -1.46 0.05
C GLN A 28 5.09 -2.40 -0.12
N ALA A 29 5.12 -3.20 -1.17
CA ALA A 29 4.11 -4.23 -1.43
C ALA A 29 4.74 -5.46 -2.11
N ASP A 30 4.13 -6.63 -1.91
CA ASP A 30 4.49 -7.88 -2.58
C ASP A 30 3.23 -8.67 -2.96
N ILE A 31 3.31 -9.51 -4.00
CA ILE A 31 2.19 -10.25 -4.58
C ILE A 31 2.39 -11.76 -4.48
N PHE A 32 1.31 -12.46 -4.18
CA PHE A 32 1.28 -13.90 -4.01
C PHE A 32 0.12 -14.50 -4.80
N SER A 33 0.36 -15.62 -5.48
CA SER A 33 -0.72 -16.43 -6.03
C SER A 33 -1.54 -17.08 -4.92
N THR A 34 -2.83 -17.21 -5.10
CA THR A 34 -3.72 -17.93 -4.18
C THR A 34 -4.19 -19.23 -4.83
N THR A 35 -4.91 -20.07 -4.09
CA THR A 35 -5.52 -21.31 -4.60
C THR A 35 -7.03 -21.19 -4.80
N SER A 36 -7.59 -19.99 -4.66
CA SER A 36 -9.03 -19.70 -4.75
C SER A 36 -9.26 -18.30 -5.30
N HIS A 37 -10.50 -17.86 -5.46
CA HIS A 37 -10.77 -16.47 -5.85
C HIS A 37 -10.67 -15.52 -4.65
N PRO A 38 -10.05 -14.32 -4.82
CA PRO A 38 -9.29 -13.86 -5.99
C PRO A 38 -7.95 -14.61 -6.18
N PRO A 39 -7.45 -14.79 -7.42
CA PRO A 39 -6.29 -15.62 -7.76
C PRO A 39 -4.94 -15.05 -7.28
N PHE A 40 -4.94 -13.79 -6.83
CA PHE A 40 -3.78 -13.12 -6.29
C PHE A 40 -4.14 -12.36 -5.01
N MET A 41 -3.17 -12.25 -4.12
CA MET A 41 -3.25 -11.41 -2.91
C MET A 41 -2.01 -10.52 -2.87
N ILE A 42 -2.21 -9.22 -2.71
CA ILE A 42 -1.13 -8.25 -2.50
C ILE A 42 -1.06 -7.96 -1.00
N VAL A 43 0.15 -8.02 -0.44
CA VAL A 43 0.45 -7.63 0.94
C VAL A 43 1.09 -6.26 0.90
N ALA A 44 0.45 -5.27 1.53
CA ALA A 44 0.93 -3.89 1.64
C ALA A 44 0.72 -3.39 3.07
N PRO A 45 1.78 -3.35 3.91
CA PRO A 45 1.64 -3.01 5.33
C PRO A 45 1.23 -1.54 5.54
N THR A 46 0.30 -1.31 6.48
CA THR A 46 -0.05 0.05 6.97
C THR A 46 0.60 0.37 8.30
N MET A 47 1.25 -0.61 8.94
CA MET A 47 1.81 -0.54 10.28
C MET A 47 2.96 -1.54 10.39
N ARG A 48 4.00 -1.18 11.15
CA ARG A 48 5.05 -2.12 11.57
C ARG A 48 4.55 -3.09 12.63
N VAL A 49 3.85 -2.54 13.63
CA VAL A 49 3.16 -3.27 14.70
C VAL A 49 1.76 -2.70 14.86
N PRO A 50 0.77 -3.48 15.33
CA PRO A 50 -0.57 -2.97 15.58
C PRO A 50 -0.54 -1.70 16.47
N MET A 51 -1.04 -0.58 15.96
CA MET A 51 -1.04 0.73 16.66
C MET A 51 -2.11 1.67 16.08
N ILE A 52 -2.45 2.73 16.81
CA ILE A 52 -3.33 3.80 16.30
C ILE A 52 -2.56 4.65 15.27
N LEU A 53 -3.20 4.95 14.13
CA LEU A 53 -2.65 5.69 13.01
C LEU A 53 -3.18 7.14 12.96
N LYS A 54 -3.05 7.86 14.08
CA LYS A 54 -3.44 9.27 14.14
C LYS A 54 -2.56 10.11 13.20
N ASP A 55 -3.16 11.02 12.44
CA ASP A 55 -2.47 11.94 11.53
C ASP A 55 -1.48 11.24 10.58
N SER A 56 -1.84 10.03 10.13
CA SER A 56 -0.96 9.14 9.36
C SER A 56 -1.27 9.16 7.87
N VAL A 57 -0.23 9.03 7.05
CA VAL A 57 -0.31 8.83 5.59
C VAL A 57 -0.15 7.35 5.19
N ASN A 58 -0.14 6.43 6.15
CA ASN A 58 0.13 5.02 5.89
C ASN A 58 -0.88 4.35 4.95
N PRO A 59 -2.20 4.65 5.01
CA PRO A 59 -3.15 4.18 4.00
C PRO A 59 -2.77 4.60 2.57
N TYR A 60 -2.36 5.86 2.37
CA TYR A 60 -1.87 6.34 1.08
C TYR A 60 -0.61 5.58 0.64
N LEU A 61 0.36 5.39 1.55
CA LEU A 61 1.60 4.68 1.24
C LEU A 61 1.34 3.23 0.83
N ALA A 62 0.46 2.51 1.53
CA ALA A 62 0.10 1.13 1.21
C ALA A 62 -0.65 1.02 -0.13
N ALA A 63 -1.57 1.95 -0.40
CA ALA A 63 -2.30 2.00 -1.68
C ALA A 63 -1.35 2.34 -2.84
N ARG A 64 -0.49 3.35 -2.68
CA ARG A 64 0.49 3.75 -3.69
C ARG A 64 1.48 2.63 -4.00
N ALA A 65 1.99 1.94 -2.98
CA ALA A 65 2.87 0.78 -3.15
C ALA A 65 2.18 -0.34 -3.94
N THR A 66 0.93 -0.63 -3.62
CA THR A 66 0.11 -1.62 -4.34
C THR A 66 -0.03 -1.25 -5.82
N LEU A 67 -0.39 0.01 -6.12
CA LEU A 67 -0.59 0.48 -7.48
C LEU A 67 0.72 0.48 -8.29
N LEU A 68 1.83 0.91 -7.70
CA LEU A 68 3.15 0.87 -8.34
C LEU A 68 3.61 -0.56 -8.61
N LEU A 69 3.39 -1.47 -7.66
CA LEU A 69 3.69 -2.90 -7.84
C LEU A 69 2.91 -3.46 -9.03
N VAL A 70 1.62 -3.18 -9.14
CA VAL A 70 0.81 -3.67 -10.26
C VAL A 70 1.23 -3.04 -11.58
N LYS A 71 1.49 -1.73 -11.60
CA LYS A 71 1.80 -0.98 -12.83
C LYS A 71 3.19 -1.27 -13.38
N HIS A 72 4.20 -1.45 -12.51
CA HIS A 72 5.60 -1.51 -12.91
C HIS A 72 6.33 -2.77 -12.44
N GLY A 73 5.73 -3.55 -11.54
CA GLY A 73 6.36 -4.73 -10.97
C GLY A 73 6.31 -5.94 -11.89
N VAL A 74 7.19 -6.89 -11.58
CA VAL A 74 7.23 -8.23 -12.15
C VAL A 74 7.02 -9.25 -11.04
N PHE A 75 6.46 -10.41 -11.35
CA PHE A 75 6.39 -11.48 -10.35
C PHE A 75 7.81 -11.97 -10.00
N SER A 76 8.18 -11.83 -8.74
CA SER A 76 9.50 -12.25 -8.23
C SER A 76 9.63 -13.76 -8.09
N ALA A 77 8.51 -14.49 -7.99
CA ALA A 77 8.49 -15.95 -7.83
C ALA A 77 7.09 -16.54 -8.07
N GLY A 78 7.04 -17.86 -8.23
CA GLY A 78 5.81 -18.61 -8.53
C GLY A 78 5.63 -18.84 -10.03
N PRO A 79 4.46 -19.32 -10.48
CA PRO A 79 4.25 -19.78 -11.86
C PRO A 79 4.37 -18.67 -12.92
N TYR A 80 4.33 -17.40 -12.51
CA TYR A 80 4.44 -16.25 -13.41
C TYR A 80 5.77 -15.50 -13.25
N GLN A 81 6.80 -16.11 -12.65
CA GLN A 81 8.07 -15.45 -12.39
C GLN A 81 8.64 -14.76 -13.65
N GLY A 82 9.05 -13.51 -13.50
CA GLY A 82 9.57 -12.67 -14.59
C GLY A 82 8.50 -12.00 -15.45
N VAL A 83 7.23 -12.40 -15.35
CA VAL A 83 6.13 -11.78 -16.10
C VAL A 83 5.73 -10.44 -15.46
N PRO A 84 5.47 -9.39 -16.25
CA PRO A 84 4.89 -8.14 -15.74
C PRO A 84 3.55 -8.37 -15.02
N ILE A 85 3.39 -7.80 -13.82
CA ILE A 85 2.18 -8.00 -13.01
C ILE A 85 0.94 -7.44 -13.73
N ALA A 86 1.09 -6.32 -14.44
CA ALA A 86 0.03 -5.69 -15.22
C ALA A 86 -0.56 -6.61 -16.30
N GLU A 87 0.15 -7.65 -16.76
CA GLU A 87 -0.40 -8.62 -17.71
C GLU A 87 -1.42 -9.56 -17.08
N LYS A 88 -1.25 -9.91 -15.80
CA LYS A 88 -2.11 -10.87 -15.08
C LYS A 88 -3.11 -10.21 -14.13
N VAL A 89 -2.83 -8.99 -13.68
CA VAL A 89 -3.68 -8.26 -12.72
C VAL A 89 -4.24 -7.01 -13.40
N LYS A 90 -5.55 -7.04 -13.70
CA LYS A 90 -6.28 -5.93 -14.34
C LYS A 90 -7.18 -5.16 -13.38
N CYS A 91 -7.53 -5.77 -12.26
CA CYS A 91 -8.40 -5.19 -11.24
C CYS A 91 -7.84 -5.49 -9.85
N VAL A 92 -7.89 -4.51 -8.97
CA VAL A 92 -7.46 -4.61 -7.57
C VAL A 92 -8.60 -4.13 -6.70
N ALA A 93 -9.04 -5.00 -5.77
CA ALA A 93 -9.94 -4.61 -4.70
C ALA A 93 -9.11 -4.13 -3.50
N PHE A 94 -9.42 -2.94 -2.98
CA PHE A 94 -8.76 -2.40 -1.80
C PHE A 94 -9.61 -2.60 -0.55
N PRO A 95 -9.03 -3.05 0.58
CA PRO A 95 -9.70 -3.00 1.87
C PRO A 95 -9.67 -1.57 2.44
N GLY A 96 -10.38 -1.35 3.55
CA GLY A 96 -10.18 -0.16 4.39
C GLY A 96 -8.81 -0.21 5.06
N PHE A 97 -7.81 0.45 4.47
CA PHE A 97 -6.46 0.51 5.02
C PHE A 97 -6.44 1.28 6.34
N GLY A 98 -6.00 0.60 7.41
CA GLY A 98 -5.88 1.21 8.73
C GLY A 98 -7.20 1.53 9.45
N THR A 99 -8.35 1.17 8.88
CA THR A 99 -9.67 1.51 9.45
C THR A 99 -10.12 0.60 10.59
N GLY A 100 -9.41 -0.51 10.82
CA GLY A 100 -9.61 -1.40 11.97
C GLY A 100 -8.78 -0.93 13.18
N VAL A 101 -7.75 -1.70 13.54
CA VAL A 101 -6.85 -1.38 14.67
C VAL A 101 -6.27 0.03 14.60
N GLY A 102 -5.97 0.52 13.40
CA GLY A 102 -5.40 1.86 13.18
C GLY A 102 -6.35 3.01 13.45
N GLN A 103 -7.66 2.78 13.55
CA GLN A 103 -8.70 3.80 13.77
C GLN A 103 -8.69 4.96 12.75
N VAL A 104 -8.16 4.74 11.55
CA VAL A 104 -8.31 5.72 10.46
C VAL A 104 -9.78 5.77 10.08
N SER A 105 -10.35 6.98 9.96
CA SER A 105 -11.74 7.12 9.51
C SER A 105 -11.90 6.57 8.09
N GLY A 106 -13.07 6.02 7.76
CA GLY A 106 -13.37 5.54 6.41
C GLY A 106 -13.17 6.63 5.35
N THR A 107 -13.58 7.87 5.65
CA THR A 107 -13.41 9.03 4.77
C THR A 107 -11.94 9.37 4.53
N THR A 108 -11.12 9.41 5.59
CA THR A 108 -9.67 9.66 5.47
C THR A 108 -8.99 8.56 4.68
N CYS A 109 -9.32 7.30 4.92
CA CYS A 109 -8.80 6.18 4.13
C CYS A 109 -9.17 6.30 2.66
N ALA A 110 -10.45 6.58 2.35
CA ALA A 110 -10.93 6.73 0.98
C ALA A 110 -10.22 7.88 0.25
N HIS A 111 -10.05 9.02 0.92
CA HIS A 111 -9.31 10.18 0.40
C HIS A 111 -7.85 9.83 0.08
N GLN A 112 -7.17 9.13 0.98
CA GLN A 112 -5.78 8.70 0.78
C GLN A 112 -5.62 7.67 -0.36
N VAL A 113 -6.52 6.69 -0.46
CA VAL A 113 -6.54 5.74 -1.57
C VAL A 113 -6.80 6.47 -2.89
N ARG A 114 -7.72 7.44 -2.89
CA ARG A 114 -8.01 8.26 -4.07
C ARG A 114 -6.79 9.05 -4.52
N ALA A 115 -6.07 9.69 -3.59
CA ALA A 115 -4.83 10.41 -3.90
C ALA A 115 -3.79 9.49 -4.56
N ALA A 116 -3.60 8.27 -4.04
CA ALA A 116 -2.70 7.29 -4.65
C ALA A 116 -3.12 6.89 -6.08
N ILE A 117 -4.42 6.74 -6.34
CA ILE A 117 -4.97 6.46 -7.68
C ILE A 117 -4.70 7.63 -8.64
N ASP A 118 -5.04 8.86 -8.22
CA ASP A 118 -4.84 10.08 -9.00
C ASP A 118 -3.36 10.23 -9.40
N GLU A 119 -2.44 9.97 -8.48
CA GLU A 119 -1.00 10.08 -8.73
C GLU A 119 -0.46 8.98 -9.64
N VAL A 120 -0.74 7.70 -9.32
CA VAL A 120 -0.08 6.57 -10.00
C VAL A 120 -0.77 6.23 -11.32
N LEU A 121 -2.10 6.28 -11.37
CA LEU A 121 -2.85 5.87 -12.56
C LEU A 121 -3.20 7.05 -13.47
N LEU A 122 -3.51 8.22 -12.91
CA LEU A 122 -3.92 9.39 -13.69
C LEU A 122 -2.79 10.41 -13.94
N GLY A 123 -1.58 10.13 -13.46
CA GLY A 123 -0.40 10.96 -13.72
C GLY A 123 -0.43 12.33 -13.04
N LYS A 124 -1.29 12.55 -12.04
CA LYS A 124 -1.41 13.84 -11.33
C LYS A 124 -0.34 14.07 -10.26
N ASN A 125 0.86 13.52 -10.47
CA ASN A 125 1.96 13.57 -9.51
C ASN A 125 3.12 14.43 -10.03
N ASP A 126 2.92 15.74 -10.07
CA ASP A 126 4.02 16.67 -10.36
C ASP A 126 5.05 16.63 -9.24
N PHE A 127 6.33 16.70 -9.58
CA PHE A 127 7.37 16.81 -8.56
C PHE A 127 7.18 18.11 -7.75
N PRO A 128 7.29 18.09 -6.40
CA PRO A 128 7.12 19.30 -5.61
C PRO A 128 8.13 20.38 -6.00
N VAL A 129 7.66 21.61 -6.24
CA VAL A 129 8.52 22.76 -6.59
C VAL A 129 9.32 23.22 -5.38
N THR A 130 8.67 23.25 -4.22
CA THR A 130 9.30 23.57 -2.94
C THR A 130 9.07 22.49 -1.91
N TRP A 131 9.92 22.50 -0.89
CA TRP A 131 9.72 21.66 0.29
C TRP A 131 8.40 22.01 1.04
N ALA A 132 7.94 23.27 1.01
CA ALA A 132 6.67 23.68 1.60
C ALA A 132 5.46 23.08 0.85
N ASP A 133 5.57 22.95 -0.48
CA ASP A 133 4.57 22.25 -1.28
C ASP A 133 4.50 20.78 -0.92
N ALA A 134 5.66 20.11 -0.78
CA ALA A 134 5.73 18.71 -0.37
C ALA A 134 5.07 18.49 1.00
N GLN A 135 5.36 19.37 1.97
CA GLN A 135 4.76 19.33 3.30
C GLN A 135 3.24 19.56 3.27
N SER A 136 2.78 20.51 2.45
CA SER A 136 1.34 20.80 2.30
C SER A 136 0.59 19.62 1.69
N ARG A 137 1.17 18.99 0.66
CA ARG A 137 0.63 17.78 0.01
C ARG A 137 0.55 16.61 0.99
N HIS A 138 1.60 16.39 1.79
CA HIS A 138 1.61 15.36 2.83
C HIS A 138 0.46 15.55 3.83
N GLN A 139 0.28 16.76 4.37
CA GLN A 139 -0.76 17.03 5.37
C GLN A 139 -2.17 16.90 4.80
N ARG A 140 -2.38 17.31 3.55
CA ARG A 140 -3.67 17.20 2.85
C ARG A 140 -4.16 15.75 2.70
N LEU A 141 -3.33 14.75 2.96
CA LEU A 141 -3.75 13.35 3.01
C LEU A 141 -4.55 13.00 4.27
N TYR A 142 -4.43 13.78 5.35
CA TYR A 142 -5.10 13.49 6.62
C TYR A 142 -5.77 14.69 7.30
N THR A 143 -5.55 15.92 6.81
CA THR A 143 -6.17 17.13 7.36
C THR A 143 -6.35 18.22 6.29
N ASP A 144 -7.41 19.02 6.40
CA ASP A 144 -7.59 20.24 5.60
C ASP A 144 -6.84 21.44 6.17
N ARG A 145 -6.36 21.34 7.42
CA ARG A 145 -5.63 22.39 8.12
C ARG A 145 -4.14 22.10 8.07
N VAL A 146 -3.48 22.65 7.05
CA VAL A 146 -2.03 22.57 6.88
C VAL A 146 -1.34 23.53 7.86
N ARG A 147 -0.30 23.07 8.53
CA ARG A 147 0.56 23.88 9.41
C ARG A 147 2.03 23.68 9.04
N ASN A 148 2.91 24.50 9.63
CA ASN A 148 4.34 24.25 9.56
C ASN A 148 4.70 23.07 10.47
N LEU A 149 5.14 21.94 9.91
CA LEU A 149 5.46 20.73 10.71
C LEU A 149 6.79 20.84 11.50
N GLN A 150 7.59 21.89 11.27
CA GLN A 150 8.86 22.16 11.96
C GLN A 150 8.64 23.08 13.15
N LYS A 151 7.43 23.63 13.28
CA LYS A 151 7.05 24.45 14.42
C LYS A 151 6.02 23.67 15.25
N PRO A 152 6.13 23.73 16.59
CA PRO A 152 5.16 23.09 17.47
C PRO A 152 3.74 23.57 17.16
#